data_AF-A0AAD8T3L9-F1
#
_entry.id   AF-A0AAD8T3L9-F1
#
_cell.length_a   1.000
_cell.length_b   1.000
_cell.length_c   1.000
_cell.angle_alpha   90.00
_cell.angle_beta   90.00
_cell.angle_gamma   90.00
#
_symmetry.space_group_name_H-M   'P 1'
#
loop_
_entity.id
_entity.type
_entity.pdbx_description
1 polymer ?
#
loop_
_entity_poly.entity_id
_entity_poly.type
_entity_poly.pdbx_seq_one_letter_code
_entity_poly.pdbx_strand_id
1 'polypeptide(L)'
;MENYSLLMGAAAVMKMAVEMAAVSMEKPSGALPRSGRVPEQRLCPPDLGFAMAAAAELSTADARKALFEELLWEHRNLAEAHNNCQAIPEASIEALKDQVAALQAEKEQLIRDHQKALDAQKEISRELKDQAMQAGVRHAEELKLLRRPGLTRRWRMLATPMWCCRPSWKSAKALKTAEGKAAKAHKAAAEEATGQKAAGLFPDSQAHAIKKVAEHRAQQAGNNLGAPWDPYDHLVALNARVSHMRSVDRNLSDIPEVASQLFKTLWPGEVVPDTFSLISDRLKGACRRIREWQCSAARAGADSALRVACSWSGSGRSSACVKALPLMWTRFLPL
;
A
#
# COMPACT_ATOMS: atom_id res chain seq x y z
N MET A 1 7.37 7.84 4.49
CA MET A 1 8.67 7.68 3.78
C MET A 1 9.36 6.37 4.16
N GLU A 2 9.04 5.73 5.29
CA GLU A 2 9.73 4.52 5.77
C GLU A 2 9.44 3.24 4.95
N ASN A 3 8.29 3.16 4.27
CA ASN A 3 7.93 1.97 3.47
C ASN A 3 8.74 1.82 2.17
N TYR A 4 9.34 2.89 1.65
CA TYR A 4 10.15 2.82 0.42
C TYR A 4 11.54 2.20 0.68
N SER A 5 12.11 2.41 1.87
CA SER A 5 13.41 1.83 2.24
C SER A 5 13.33 0.31 2.41
N LEU A 6 12.21 -0.19 2.94
CA LEU A 6 11.95 -1.63 3.10
C LEU A 6 11.76 -2.34 1.75
N LEU A 7 11.09 -1.70 0.79
CA LEU A 7 10.89 -2.23 -0.57
C LEU A 7 12.20 -2.26 -1.37
N MET A 8 13.05 -1.23 -1.25
CA MET A 8 14.36 -1.20 -1.90
C MET A 8 15.34 -2.22 -1.29
N GLY A 9 15.26 -2.46 0.02
CA GLY A 9 16.03 -3.51 0.70
C GLY A 9 15.65 -4.90 0.20
N ALA A 10 14.35 -5.20 0.10
CA ALA A 10 13.87 -6.50 -0.40
C ALA A 10 14.26 -6.75 -1.87
N ALA A 11 14.23 -5.73 -2.72
CA ALA A 11 14.64 -5.84 -4.12
C ALA A 11 16.15 -6.13 -4.27
N ALA A 12 16.99 -5.52 -3.42
CA ALA A 12 18.44 -5.77 -3.42
C ALA A 12 18.78 -7.21 -2.99
N VAL A 13 18.08 -7.74 -1.98
CA VAL A 13 18.27 -9.14 -1.51
C VAL A 13 17.84 -10.13 -2.59
N MET A 14 16.70 -9.89 -3.26
CA MET A 14 16.26 -10.76 -4.36
C MET A 14 17.22 -10.75 -5.55
N LYS A 15 17.80 -9.59 -5.90
CA LYS A 15 18.80 -9.50 -6.98
C LYS A 15 20.07 -10.31 -6.67
N MET A 16 20.59 -10.23 -5.44
CA MET A 16 21.76 -11.02 -5.03
C MET A 16 21.48 -12.54 -5.02
N ALA A 17 20.28 -12.96 -4.61
CA ALA A 17 19.90 -14.37 -4.62
C ALA A 17 19.85 -14.95 -6.05
N VAL A 18 19.37 -14.16 -7.02
CA VAL A 18 19.33 -14.55 -8.44
C VAL A 18 20.73 -14.62 -9.05
N GLU A 19 21.61 -13.65 -8.74
CA GLU A 19 23.00 -13.66 -9.22
C GLU A 19 23.81 -14.84 -8.64
N MET A 20 23.61 -15.18 -7.36
CA MET A 20 24.24 -16.34 -6.73
C MET A 20 23.76 -17.69 -7.32
N ALA A 21 22.49 -17.78 -7.71
CA ALA A 21 21.96 -18.96 -8.38
C ALA A 21 22.53 -19.14 -9.81
N ALA A 22 22.85 -18.04 -10.49
CA ALA A 22 23.43 -18.07 -11.84
C ALA A 22 24.90 -18.56 -11.84
N VAL A 23 25.68 -18.22 -10.80
CA VAL A 23 27.09 -18.64 -10.68
C VAL A 23 27.24 -20.14 -10.36
N SER A 24 26.21 -20.77 -9.76
CA SER A 24 26.27 -22.17 -9.35
C SER A 24 25.94 -23.19 -10.46
N MET A 25 25.58 -22.71 -11.66
CA MET A 25 25.19 -23.57 -12.81
C MET A 25 26.31 -23.79 -13.84
N GLU A 26 27.52 -23.24 -13.64
CA GLU A 26 28.67 -23.58 -14.48
C GLU A 26 29.21 -24.98 -14.16
N LYS A 27 28.71 -25.93 -14.93
CA LYS A 27 29.05 -27.36 -14.93
C LYS A 27 30.50 -27.55 -15.42
N PRO A 28 31.43 -28.12 -14.64
CA PRO A 28 32.76 -28.46 -15.16
C PRO A 28 32.65 -29.68 -16.07
N SER A 29 32.81 -29.45 -17.37
CA SER A 29 32.99 -30.48 -18.39
C SER A 29 34.30 -31.22 -18.11
N GLY A 30 34.19 -32.52 -17.86
CA GLY A 30 35.29 -33.38 -17.45
C GLY A 30 36.33 -33.63 -18.56
N ALA A 31 37.59 -33.64 -18.13
CA ALA A 31 38.69 -34.31 -18.83
C ALA A 31 39.43 -35.20 -17.82
N LEU A 32 39.40 -36.52 -18.06
CA LEU A 32 40.23 -37.51 -17.37
C LEU A 32 41.68 -37.39 -17.84
N PRO A 33 42.66 -37.73 -16.98
CA PRO A 33 43.50 -38.87 -17.37
C PRO A 33 43.89 -39.85 -16.25
N ARG A 34 43.96 -41.09 -16.71
CA ARG A 34 44.72 -42.29 -16.32
C ARG A 34 45.84 -42.19 -15.26
N SER A 35 45.74 -43.15 -14.33
CA SER A 35 46.72 -44.20 -13.99
C SER A 35 48.17 -43.83 -13.65
N GLY A 36 48.56 -44.19 -12.43
CA GLY A 36 49.86 -44.80 -12.15
C GLY A 36 50.73 -44.07 -11.13
N ARG A 37 50.74 -44.56 -9.89
CA ARG A 37 51.93 -45.04 -9.16
C ARG A 37 51.63 -45.22 -7.67
N VAL A 38 51.95 -46.42 -7.20
CA VAL A 38 52.16 -46.77 -5.80
C VAL A 38 53.48 -46.12 -5.35
N PRO A 39 53.53 -45.55 -4.13
CA PRO A 39 54.71 -45.77 -3.30
C PRO A 39 54.36 -46.20 -1.88
N GLU A 40 54.97 -47.32 -1.50
CA GLU A 40 55.80 -47.48 -0.30
C GLU A 40 55.21 -47.10 1.07
N GLN A 41 54.80 -48.15 1.77
CA GLN A 41 54.54 -48.20 3.20
C GLN A 41 55.80 -47.84 3.99
N ARG A 42 55.78 -46.72 4.72
CA ARG A 42 56.66 -46.51 5.87
C ARG A 42 55.91 -46.89 7.14
N LEU A 43 56.45 -47.89 7.83
CA LEU A 43 56.06 -48.29 9.17
C LEU A 43 56.34 -47.13 10.14
N CYS A 44 55.30 -46.67 10.83
CA CYS A 44 55.39 -45.85 12.04
C CYS A 44 55.02 -46.72 13.25
N PRO A 45 55.59 -46.44 14.44
CA PRO A 45 55.48 -47.31 15.60
C PRO A 45 54.04 -47.33 16.16
N PRO A 46 53.57 -48.48 16.68
CA PRO A 46 52.37 -48.53 17.50
C PRO A 46 52.69 -47.88 18.87
N ASP A 47 51.65 -47.48 19.60
CA ASP A 47 51.66 -47.16 21.05
C ASP A 47 51.40 -45.72 21.50
N LEU A 48 51.13 -44.76 20.59
CA LEU A 48 50.62 -43.42 20.98
C LEU A 48 49.27 -43.02 20.37
N GLY A 49 48.74 -43.79 19.41
CA GLY A 49 47.51 -43.45 18.69
C GLY A 49 46.19 -43.73 19.43
N PHE A 50 46.17 -44.73 20.33
CA PHE A 50 44.94 -45.14 21.00
C PHE A 50 44.48 -44.19 22.11
N ALA A 51 45.40 -43.51 22.80
CA ALA A 51 45.06 -42.57 23.87
C ALA A 51 44.49 -41.24 23.35
N MET A 52 44.97 -40.74 22.19
CA MET A 52 44.42 -39.52 21.59
C MET A 52 43.08 -39.74 20.87
N ALA A 53 42.85 -40.93 20.31
CA ALA A 53 41.55 -41.26 19.71
C ALA A 53 40.43 -41.33 20.76
N ALA A 54 40.70 -41.92 21.93
CA ALA A 54 39.74 -41.96 23.04
C ALA A 54 39.46 -40.57 23.65
N ALA A 55 40.47 -39.69 23.75
CA ALA A 55 40.28 -38.32 24.23
C ALA A 55 39.50 -37.44 23.24
N ALA A 56 39.65 -37.66 21.93
CA ALA A 56 38.85 -36.98 20.91
C ALA A 56 37.38 -37.41 20.93
N GLU A 57 37.09 -38.69 21.20
CA GLU A 57 35.70 -39.16 21.33
C GLU A 57 35.01 -38.60 22.58
N LEU A 58 35.68 -38.53 23.74
CA LEU A 58 35.11 -37.88 24.93
C LEU A 58 34.76 -36.40 24.69
N SER A 59 35.63 -35.65 24.00
CA SER A 59 35.37 -34.24 23.67
C SER A 59 34.17 -34.05 22.72
N THR A 60 33.91 -35.00 21.83
CA THR A 60 32.71 -34.96 20.96
C THR A 60 31.44 -35.39 21.67
N ALA A 61 31.52 -36.26 22.68
CA ALA A 61 30.39 -36.65 23.50
C ALA A 61 29.90 -35.47 24.37
N ASP A 62 30.82 -34.71 24.95
CA ASP A 62 30.48 -33.52 25.74
C ASP A 62 29.88 -32.40 24.88
N ALA A 63 30.39 -32.20 23.66
CA ALA A 63 29.82 -31.23 22.71
C ALA A 63 28.40 -31.61 22.26
N ARG A 64 28.14 -32.92 22.04
CA ARG A 64 26.80 -33.42 21.71
C ARG A 64 25.83 -33.26 22.88
N LYS A 65 26.31 -33.47 24.11
CA LYS A 65 25.51 -33.26 25.31
C LYS A 65 25.13 -31.77 25.48
N ALA A 66 26.06 -30.85 25.23
CA ALA A 66 25.77 -29.41 25.30
C ALA A 66 24.71 -28.97 24.27
N LEU A 67 24.83 -29.42 23.02
CA LEU A 67 23.83 -29.15 21.98
C LEU A 67 22.46 -29.76 22.32
N PHE A 68 22.44 -30.94 22.92
CA PHE A 68 21.19 -31.58 23.33
C PHE A 68 20.49 -30.83 24.47
N GLU A 69 21.25 -30.34 25.46
CA GLU A 69 20.71 -29.52 26.55
C GLU A 69 20.19 -28.16 26.05
N GLU A 70 20.88 -27.54 25.09
CA GLU A 70 20.42 -26.29 24.44
C GLU A 70 19.10 -26.51 23.68
N LEU A 71 19.01 -27.61 22.95
CA LEU A 71 17.80 -27.98 22.19
C LEU A 71 16.62 -28.34 23.12
N LEU A 72 16.90 -28.97 24.27
CA LEU A 72 15.90 -29.20 25.32
C LEU A 72 15.43 -27.90 25.96
N TRP A 73 16.33 -26.94 26.17
CA TRP A 73 15.99 -25.62 26.69
C TRP A 73 15.10 -24.84 25.72
N GLU A 74 15.41 -24.86 24.42
CA GLU A 74 14.56 -24.25 23.40
C GLU A 74 13.17 -24.89 23.32
N HIS A 75 13.09 -26.23 23.38
CA HIS A 75 11.81 -26.93 23.42
C HIS A 75 10.99 -26.59 24.66
N ARG A 76 11.64 -26.43 25.82
CA ARG A 76 10.97 -26.04 27.06
C ARG A 76 10.43 -24.61 27.00
N ASN A 77 11.22 -23.68 26.46
CA ASN A 77 10.78 -22.30 26.23
C ASN A 77 9.64 -22.20 25.22
N LEU A 78 9.67 -22.99 24.14
CA LEU A 78 8.58 -23.06 23.18
C LEU A 78 7.31 -23.64 23.80
N ALA A 79 7.43 -24.65 24.66
CA ALA A 79 6.30 -25.21 25.40
C ALA A 79 5.72 -24.21 26.42
N GLU A 80 6.56 -23.46 27.13
CA GLU A 80 6.12 -22.39 28.03
C GLU A 80 5.48 -21.21 27.27
N ALA A 81 6.03 -20.82 26.12
CA ALA A 81 5.42 -19.82 25.24
C ALA A 81 4.07 -20.29 24.69
N HIS A 82 3.95 -21.57 24.30
CA HIS A 82 2.68 -22.15 23.86
C HIS A 82 1.64 -22.19 24.98
N ASN A 83 2.04 -22.53 26.21
CA ASN A 83 1.16 -22.50 27.38
C ASN A 83 0.74 -21.05 27.74
N ASN A 84 1.63 -20.08 27.60
CA ASN A 84 1.29 -18.65 27.77
C ASN A 84 0.36 -18.13 26.66
N CYS A 85 0.47 -18.65 25.42
CA CYS A 85 -0.45 -18.31 24.32
C CYS A 85 -1.82 -19.00 24.45
N GLN A 86 -1.91 -20.19 25.06
CA GLN A 86 -3.18 -20.85 25.34
C GLN A 86 -3.91 -20.25 26.55
N ALA A 87 -3.22 -19.47 27.39
CA ALA A 87 -3.81 -18.74 28.50
C ALA A 87 -4.30 -17.34 28.08
N ILE A 88 -4.95 -17.19 26.91
CA ILE A 88 -5.90 -16.08 26.76
C ILE A 88 -7.08 -16.48 27.64
N PRO A 89 -7.30 -15.81 28.79
CA PRO A 89 -8.36 -16.23 29.69
C PRO A 89 -9.68 -16.20 28.93
N GLU A 90 -10.53 -17.22 29.11
CA GLU A 90 -11.85 -17.29 28.46
C GLU A 90 -12.66 -16.00 28.71
N ALA A 91 -12.40 -15.31 29.83
CA ALA A 91 -12.91 -13.98 30.14
C ALA A 91 -12.55 -12.89 29.10
N SER A 92 -11.34 -12.93 28.51
CA SER A 92 -10.96 -12.03 27.41
C SER A 92 -11.66 -12.37 26.11
N ILE A 93 -12.02 -13.65 25.88
CA ILE A 93 -12.78 -14.07 24.71
C ILE A 93 -14.23 -13.56 24.81
N GLU A 94 -14.87 -13.68 25.98
CA GLU A 94 -16.21 -13.12 26.20
C GLU A 94 -16.22 -11.58 26.12
N ALA A 95 -15.24 -10.91 26.71
CA ALA A 95 -15.12 -9.44 26.58
C ALA A 95 -14.95 -8.99 25.11
N LEU A 96 -14.21 -9.76 24.29
CA LEU A 96 -14.08 -9.49 22.86
C LEU A 96 -15.39 -9.75 22.10
N LYS A 97 -16.16 -10.79 22.48
CA LYS A 97 -17.49 -11.04 21.88
C LYS A 97 -18.45 -9.89 22.17
N ASP A 98 -18.46 -9.37 23.39
CA ASP A 98 -19.27 -8.22 23.78
C ASP A 98 -18.89 -6.96 22.99
N GLN A 99 -17.58 -6.71 22.82
CA GLN A 99 -17.09 -5.61 21.98
C GLN A 99 -17.50 -5.76 20.51
N VAL A 100 -17.42 -6.97 19.96
CA VAL A 100 -17.87 -7.25 18.59
C VAL A 100 -19.37 -7.03 18.44
N ALA A 101 -20.17 -7.44 19.43
CA ALA A 101 -21.62 -7.21 19.43
C ALA A 101 -21.96 -5.70 19.52
N ALA A 102 -21.25 -4.95 20.35
CA ALA A 102 -21.40 -3.49 20.45
C ALA A 102 -21.05 -2.78 19.13
N LEU A 103 -19.94 -3.16 18.48
CA LEU A 103 -19.55 -2.62 17.18
C LEU A 103 -20.53 -3.00 16.07
N GLN A 104 -21.14 -4.19 16.12
CA GLN A 104 -22.19 -4.58 15.19
C GLN A 104 -23.44 -3.71 15.35
N ALA A 105 -23.87 -3.45 16.59
CA ALA A 105 -24.99 -2.55 16.88
C ALA A 105 -24.73 -1.11 16.40
N GLU A 106 -23.52 -0.59 16.59
CA GLU A 106 -23.11 0.73 16.09
C GLU A 106 -23.13 0.79 14.56
N LYS A 107 -22.61 -0.26 13.89
CA LYS A 107 -22.66 -0.37 12.42
C LYS A 107 -24.10 -0.34 11.90
N GLU A 108 -25.01 -1.09 12.51
CA GLU A 108 -26.42 -1.08 12.11
C GLU A 108 -27.08 0.29 12.34
N GLN A 109 -26.72 0.96 13.44
CA GLN A 109 -27.19 2.31 13.70
C GLN A 109 -26.72 3.30 12.63
N LEU A 110 -25.45 3.23 12.24
CA LEU A 110 -24.90 4.06 11.18
C LEU A 110 -25.58 3.82 9.83
N ILE A 111 -25.93 2.57 9.51
CA ILE A 111 -26.71 2.21 8.31
C ILE A 111 -28.09 2.87 8.35
N ARG A 112 -28.79 2.81 9.50
CA ARG A 112 -30.10 3.46 9.68
C ARG A 112 -30.01 4.97 9.50
N ASP A 113 -28.99 5.60 10.07
CA ASP A 113 -28.84 7.05 9.99
C ASP A 113 -28.41 7.51 8.59
N HIS A 114 -27.60 6.72 7.88
CA HIS A 114 -27.30 6.97 6.47
C HIS A 114 -28.57 6.89 5.59
N GLN A 115 -29.41 5.88 5.83
CA GLN A 115 -30.67 5.74 5.08
C GLN A 115 -31.61 6.94 5.33
N LYS A 116 -31.76 7.38 6.57
CA LYS A 116 -32.52 8.59 6.91
C LYS A 116 -31.98 9.83 6.19
N ALA A 117 -30.66 9.98 6.11
CA ALA A 117 -30.04 11.10 5.41
C ALA A 117 -30.34 11.07 3.89
N LEU A 118 -30.31 9.89 3.27
CA LEU A 118 -30.68 9.74 1.85
C LEU A 118 -32.16 10.08 1.61
N ASP A 119 -33.05 9.69 2.51
CA ASP A 119 -34.47 10.00 2.36
C ASP A 119 -34.77 11.49 2.60
N ALA A 120 -34.08 12.12 3.55
CA ALA A 120 -34.11 13.58 3.72
C ALA A 120 -33.59 14.32 2.47
N GLN A 121 -32.53 13.82 1.84
CA GLN A 121 -32.00 14.39 0.60
C GLN A 121 -33.01 14.29 -0.56
N LYS A 122 -33.73 13.17 -0.67
CA LYS A 122 -34.81 12.99 -1.67
C LYS A 122 -35.97 13.95 -1.44
N GLU A 123 -36.34 14.20 -0.17
CA GLU A 123 -37.38 15.16 0.18
C GLU A 123 -36.99 16.59 -0.25
N ILE A 124 -35.80 17.05 0.14
CA ILE A 124 -35.28 18.37 -0.27
C ILE A 124 -35.23 18.49 -1.81
N SER A 125 -34.86 17.42 -2.52
CA SER A 125 -34.87 17.42 -3.98
C SER A 125 -36.28 17.53 -4.57
N ARG A 126 -37.29 16.94 -3.94
CA ARG A 126 -38.70 17.09 -4.34
C ARG A 126 -39.18 18.52 -4.10
N GLU A 127 -38.94 19.07 -2.91
CA GLU A 127 -39.31 20.45 -2.57
C GLU A 127 -38.69 21.48 -3.53
N LEU A 128 -37.39 21.33 -3.85
CA LEU A 128 -36.73 22.23 -4.80
C LEU A 128 -37.31 22.12 -6.22
N LYS A 129 -37.72 20.92 -6.65
CA LYS A 129 -38.40 20.74 -7.95
C LYS A 129 -39.77 21.42 -7.96
N ASP A 130 -40.53 21.30 -6.88
CA ASP A 130 -41.85 21.93 -6.76
C ASP A 130 -41.72 23.45 -6.71
N GLN A 131 -40.74 24.00 -5.99
CA GLN A 131 -40.46 25.43 -5.97
C GLN A 131 -40.05 25.95 -7.34
N ALA A 132 -39.20 25.24 -8.08
CA ALA A 132 -38.82 25.61 -9.43
C ALA A 132 -40.01 25.58 -10.39
N MET A 133 -40.91 24.59 -10.26
CA MET A 133 -42.13 24.50 -11.04
C MET A 133 -43.07 25.68 -10.74
N GLN A 134 -43.29 25.99 -9.46
CA GLN A 134 -44.11 27.14 -9.05
C GLN A 134 -43.52 28.47 -9.53
N ALA A 135 -42.21 28.66 -9.44
CA ALA A 135 -41.53 29.85 -9.96
C ALA A 135 -41.70 29.97 -11.49
N GLY A 136 -41.61 28.86 -12.22
CA GLY A 136 -41.87 28.81 -13.65
C GLY A 136 -43.29 29.23 -14.02
N VAL A 137 -44.30 28.76 -13.26
CA VAL A 137 -45.71 29.15 -13.46
C VAL A 137 -45.90 30.64 -13.19
N ARG A 138 -45.37 31.17 -12.07
CA ARG A 138 -45.44 32.61 -11.75
C ARG A 138 -44.81 33.47 -12.85
N HIS A 139 -43.62 33.11 -13.31
CA HIS A 139 -42.94 33.83 -14.39
C HIS A 139 -43.74 33.78 -15.71
N ALA A 140 -44.36 32.64 -16.03
CA ALA A 140 -45.22 32.52 -17.20
C ALA A 140 -46.49 33.39 -17.08
N GLU A 141 -47.07 33.52 -15.90
CA GLU A 141 -48.20 34.41 -15.63
C GLU A 141 -47.81 35.88 -15.74
N GLU A 142 -46.67 36.29 -15.18
CA GLU A 142 -46.12 37.63 -15.34
C GLU A 142 -45.91 37.99 -16.81
N LEU A 143 -45.35 37.07 -17.60
CA LEU A 143 -45.20 37.26 -19.05
C LEU A 143 -46.55 37.38 -19.77
N LYS A 144 -47.59 36.65 -19.36
CA LYS A 144 -48.94 36.78 -19.92
C LYS A 144 -49.56 38.15 -19.61
N LEU A 145 -49.34 38.70 -18.40
CA LEU A 145 -49.80 40.04 -18.04
C LEU A 145 -49.13 41.12 -18.91
N LEU A 146 -47.82 40.98 -19.18
CA LEU A 146 -47.08 41.88 -20.06
C LEU A 146 -47.54 41.79 -21.53
N ARG A 147 -48.04 40.63 -21.97
CA ARG A 147 -48.50 40.39 -23.35
C ARG A 147 -49.92 40.89 -23.63
N ARG A 148 -50.64 41.43 -22.64
CA ARG A 148 -52.01 41.95 -22.85
C ARG A 148 -51.98 43.14 -23.83
N PRO A 149 -52.70 43.05 -24.97
CA PRO A 149 -52.77 44.11 -25.97
C PRO A 149 -53.57 45.29 -25.42
N GLY A 150 -52.87 46.23 -24.80
CA GLY A 150 -53.45 47.43 -24.17
C GLY A 150 -52.42 48.23 -23.37
N LEU A 151 -51.44 47.56 -22.75
CA LEU A 151 -50.35 48.22 -22.03
C LEU A 151 -49.21 48.68 -22.96
N THR A 152 -49.03 48.06 -24.12
CA THR A 152 -47.96 48.40 -25.08
C THR A 152 -48.12 49.77 -25.76
N ARG A 153 -49.29 50.41 -25.69
CA ARG A 153 -49.47 51.81 -26.12
C ARG A 153 -49.19 52.83 -25.02
N ARG A 154 -49.54 52.53 -23.76
CA ARG A 154 -49.33 53.47 -22.63
C ARG A 154 -47.86 53.53 -22.20
N TRP A 155 -47.15 52.39 -22.22
CA TRP A 155 -45.70 52.36 -21.96
C TRP A 155 -44.89 53.00 -23.10
N ARG A 156 -45.39 52.98 -24.34
CA ARG A 156 -44.75 53.67 -25.48
C ARG A 156 -44.90 55.20 -25.43
N MET A 157 -45.86 55.73 -24.65
CA MET A 157 -45.97 57.18 -24.41
C MET A 157 -45.26 57.63 -23.13
N LEU A 158 -45.16 56.78 -22.10
CA LEU A 158 -44.47 57.11 -20.84
C LEU A 158 -42.96 56.84 -20.86
N ALA A 159 -42.45 56.05 -21.82
CA ALA A 159 -41.02 55.84 -22.00
C ALA A 159 -40.29 57.01 -22.72
N THR A 160 -41.02 58.03 -23.18
CA THR A 160 -40.47 59.03 -24.11
C THR A 160 -40.01 60.36 -23.48
N PRO A 161 -40.25 60.69 -22.19
CA PRO A 161 -39.47 61.74 -21.53
C PRO A 161 -38.56 61.22 -20.39
N MET A 162 -38.64 59.94 -20.00
CA MET A 162 -37.80 59.38 -18.93
C MET A 162 -36.41 58.93 -19.44
N TRP A 163 -35.89 59.64 -20.45
CA TRP A 163 -34.51 59.56 -20.93
C TRP A 163 -33.68 60.79 -20.50
N CYS A 164 -34.22 61.68 -19.65
CA CYS A 164 -33.48 62.83 -19.12
C CYS A 164 -32.85 62.63 -17.73
N CYS A 165 -33.24 61.61 -16.96
CA CYS A 165 -32.53 61.25 -15.73
C CYS A 165 -31.48 60.19 -16.02
N ARG A 166 -30.37 60.62 -16.62
CA ARG A 166 -29.13 59.84 -16.73
C ARG A 166 -28.66 59.54 -15.29
N PRO A 167 -28.78 58.30 -14.76
CA PRO A 167 -28.16 57.97 -13.48
C PRO A 167 -26.67 58.23 -13.67
N SER A 168 -26.04 59.01 -12.79
CA SER A 168 -24.64 59.37 -12.95
C SER A 168 -23.84 58.11 -13.27
N TRP A 169 -23.13 58.11 -14.39
CA TRP A 169 -22.35 56.96 -14.88
C TRP A 169 -21.40 56.34 -13.84
N LYS A 170 -21.12 57.06 -12.74
CA LYS A 170 -20.37 56.59 -11.57
C LYS A 170 -21.13 55.53 -10.76
N SER A 171 -22.46 55.58 -10.65
CA SER A 171 -23.25 54.59 -9.88
C SER A 171 -23.56 53.31 -10.68
N ALA A 172 -23.73 53.38 -12.00
CA ALA A 172 -23.91 52.19 -12.85
C ALA A 172 -22.61 51.36 -12.98
N LYS A 173 -21.44 52.02 -12.96
CA LYS A 173 -20.14 51.33 -12.92
C LYS A 173 -19.92 50.66 -11.57
N ALA A 174 -20.29 51.33 -10.46
CA ALA A 174 -20.24 50.78 -9.10
C ALA A 174 -21.15 49.54 -8.94
N LEU A 175 -22.38 49.58 -9.47
CA LEU A 175 -23.30 48.44 -9.40
C LEU A 175 -22.82 47.24 -10.24
N LYS A 176 -22.31 47.47 -11.45
CA LYS A 176 -21.71 46.39 -12.27
C LYS A 176 -20.43 45.80 -11.65
N THR A 177 -19.62 46.60 -10.95
CA THR A 177 -18.50 46.05 -10.16
C THR A 177 -18.96 45.31 -8.90
N ALA A 178 -20.09 45.68 -8.29
CA ALA A 178 -20.65 44.98 -7.14
C ALA A 178 -21.30 43.65 -7.53
N GLU A 179 -22.09 43.61 -8.61
CA GLU A 179 -22.67 42.38 -9.17
C GLU A 179 -21.59 41.45 -9.71
N GLY A 180 -20.55 41.99 -10.37
CA GLY A 180 -19.39 41.20 -10.78
C GLY A 180 -18.59 40.64 -9.59
N LYS A 181 -18.46 41.39 -8.48
CA LYS A 181 -17.83 40.90 -7.25
C LYS A 181 -18.69 39.85 -6.54
N ALA A 182 -20.01 40.03 -6.48
CA ALA A 182 -20.93 39.05 -5.88
C ALA A 182 -20.99 37.76 -6.71
N ALA A 183 -21.05 37.85 -8.04
CA ALA A 183 -21.02 36.68 -8.92
C ALA A 183 -19.67 35.95 -8.84
N LYS A 184 -18.55 36.67 -8.70
CA LYS A 184 -17.22 36.07 -8.50
C LYS A 184 -17.09 35.42 -7.12
N ALA A 185 -17.67 36.00 -6.07
CA ALA A 185 -17.70 35.42 -4.73
C ALA A 185 -18.59 34.17 -4.66
N HIS A 186 -19.77 34.18 -5.28
CA HIS A 186 -20.65 33.01 -5.36
C HIS A 186 -20.03 31.87 -6.18
N LYS A 187 -19.32 32.19 -7.26
CA LYS A 187 -18.58 31.18 -8.04
C LYS A 187 -17.42 30.58 -7.23
N ALA A 188 -16.67 31.40 -6.49
CA ALA A 188 -15.60 30.92 -5.61
C ALA A 188 -16.15 30.02 -4.47
N ALA A 189 -17.26 30.42 -3.84
CA ALA A 189 -17.90 29.63 -2.79
C ALA A 189 -18.48 28.30 -3.31
N ALA A 190 -19.00 28.28 -4.56
CA ALA A 190 -19.47 27.06 -5.19
C ALA A 190 -18.30 26.10 -5.57
N GLU A 191 -17.16 26.65 -5.99
CA GLU A 191 -15.93 25.89 -6.26
C GLU A 191 -15.30 25.32 -4.97
N GLU A 192 -15.40 26.03 -3.85
CA GLU A 192 -14.94 25.54 -2.54
C GLU A 192 -15.84 24.40 -2.02
N ALA A 193 -17.16 24.56 -2.11
CA ALA A 193 -18.13 23.53 -1.72
C ALA A 193 -18.05 22.25 -2.58
N THR A 194 -17.71 22.38 -3.87
CA THR A 194 -17.48 21.22 -4.75
C THR A 194 -16.10 20.60 -4.53
N GLY A 195 -15.06 21.41 -4.25
CA GLY A 195 -13.71 20.94 -3.91
C GLY A 195 -13.64 20.10 -2.63
N GLN A 196 -14.51 20.41 -1.64
CA GLN A 196 -14.62 19.68 -0.37
C GLN A 196 -15.48 18.41 -0.48
N LYS A 197 -16.53 18.41 -1.31
CA LYS A 197 -17.29 17.18 -1.62
C LYS A 197 -16.49 16.19 -2.48
N ALA A 198 -15.71 16.69 -3.45
CA ALA A 198 -14.83 15.85 -4.25
C ALA A 198 -13.68 15.24 -3.43
N ALA A 199 -13.27 15.91 -2.34
CA ALA A 199 -12.24 15.41 -1.44
C ALA A 199 -12.63 14.09 -0.76
N GLY A 200 -13.92 13.88 -0.48
CA GLY A 200 -14.43 12.63 0.08
C GLY A 200 -14.41 11.44 -0.89
N LEU A 201 -14.37 11.68 -2.21
CA LEU A 201 -14.36 10.60 -3.22
C LEU A 201 -12.96 10.02 -3.45
N PHE A 202 -11.90 10.79 -3.21
CA PHE A 202 -10.51 10.40 -3.48
C PHE A 202 -9.54 10.96 -2.42
N PRO A 203 -9.48 10.36 -1.22
CA PRO A 203 -8.68 10.89 -0.11
C PRO A 203 -7.18 10.97 -0.45
N ASP A 204 -6.66 10.02 -1.23
CA ASP A 204 -5.24 10.00 -1.63
C ASP A 204 -4.89 11.18 -2.56
N SER A 205 -5.83 11.59 -3.41
CA SER A 205 -5.65 12.75 -4.29
C SER A 205 -5.57 14.06 -3.50
N GLN A 206 -6.25 14.13 -2.34
CA GLN A 206 -6.20 15.29 -1.46
C GLN A 206 -4.83 15.42 -0.80
N ALA A 207 -4.27 14.32 -0.29
CA ALA A 207 -2.93 14.31 0.28
C ALA A 207 -1.88 14.75 -0.77
N HIS A 208 -2.00 14.26 -2.01
CA HIS A 208 -1.12 14.70 -3.10
C HIS A 208 -1.30 16.20 -3.41
N ALA A 209 -2.52 16.71 -3.44
CA ALA A 209 -2.80 18.11 -3.71
C ALA A 209 -2.18 19.03 -2.65
N ILE A 210 -2.35 18.70 -1.37
CA ILE A 210 -1.77 19.45 -0.25
C ILE A 210 -0.24 19.47 -0.36
N LYS A 211 0.38 18.31 -0.63
CA LYS A 211 1.82 18.21 -0.85
C LYS A 211 2.29 19.11 -2.00
N LYS A 212 1.58 19.12 -3.12
CA LYS A 212 1.93 19.96 -4.29
C LYS A 212 1.77 21.45 -4.03
N VAL A 213 0.73 21.85 -3.29
CA VAL A 213 0.56 23.24 -2.85
C VAL A 213 1.68 23.64 -1.89
N ALA A 214 2.06 22.77 -0.95
CA ALA A 214 3.17 23.03 -0.04
C ALA A 214 4.51 23.18 -0.79
N GLU A 215 4.79 22.30 -1.76
CA GLU A 215 5.96 22.40 -2.65
C GLU A 215 5.94 23.72 -3.44
N HIS A 216 4.79 24.09 -3.99
CA HIS A 216 4.63 25.33 -4.74
C HIS A 216 4.87 26.58 -3.87
N ARG A 217 4.30 26.61 -2.66
CA ARG A 217 4.53 27.69 -1.68
C ARG A 217 5.99 27.78 -1.23
N ALA A 218 6.65 26.64 -1.06
CA ALA A 218 8.08 26.60 -0.74
C ALA A 218 8.95 27.17 -1.87
N GLN A 219 8.57 26.93 -3.13
CA GLN A 219 9.26 27.46 -4.31
C GLN A 219 9.06 28.98 -4.49
N GLN A 220 7.93 29.53 -4.04
CA GLN A 220 7.67 30.97 -4.10
C GLN A 220 8.37 31.80 -3.00
N ALA A 221 9.26 31.18 -2.21
CA ALA A 221 10.27 31.83 -1.36
C ALA A 221 9.77 32.96 -0.43
N GLY A 222 8.54 32.89 0.10
CA GLY A 222 8.08 33.95 1.01
C GLY A 222 6.77 33.79 1.78
N ASN A 223 5.96 32.74 1.56
CA ASN A 223 4.59 32.74 2.11
C ASN A 223 4.38 31.78 3.28
N ASN A 224 3.96 32.39 4.39
CA ASN A 224 3.41 31.79 5.61
C ASN A 224 2.70 30.45 5.32
N LEU A 225 3.29 29.34 5.78
CA LEU A 225 2.69 28.00 5.69
C LEU A 225 1.32 27.93 6.39
N GLY A 226 1.04 28.87 7.31
CA GLY A 226 -0.24 29.02 8.00
C GLY A 226 -1.22 30.02 7.37
N ALA A 227 -0.89 30.67 6.25
CA ALA A 227 -1.84 31.55 5.57
C ALA A 227 -2.95 30.73 4.88
N PRO A 228 -4.20 31.24 4.85
CA PRO A 228 -5.28 30.67 4.04
C PRO A 228 -4.86 30.41 2.60
N TRP A 229 -5.53 29.48 1.91
CA TRP A 229 -5.22 29.15 0.52
C TRP A 229 -5.55 30.33 -0.40
N ASP A 230 -4.56 30.73 -1.21
CA ASP A 230 -4.77 31.72 -2.25
C ASP A 230 -5.54 31.08 -3.42
N PRO A 231 -6.34 31.83 -4.22
CA PRO A 231 -6.95 31.28 -5.42
C PRO A 231 -5.97 30.55 -6.35
N TYR A 232 -4.70 30.98 -6.41
CA TYR A 232 -3.69 30.28 -7.19
C TYR A 232 -3.32 28.90 -6.57
N ASP A 233 -3.27 28.79 -5.25
CA ASP A 233 -3.05 27.52 -4.56
C ASP A 233 -4.18 26.52 -4.84
N HIS A 234 -5.42 26.99 -4.93
CA HIS A 234 -6.55 26.14 -5.33
C HIS A 234 -6.40 25.61 -6.75
N LEU A 235 -5.88 26.40 -7.69
CA LEU A 235 -5.59 25.95 -9.06
C LEU A 235 -4.46 24.91 -9.08
N VAL A 236 -3.40 25.13 -8.30
CA VAL A 236 -2.30 24.15 -8.14
C VAL A 236 -2.83 22.84 -7.55
N ALA A 237 -3.66 22.91 -6.51
CA ALA A 237 -4.31 21.76 -5.91
C ALA A 237 -5.16 20.99 -6.93
N LEU A 238 -5.97 21.70 -7.72
CA LEU A 238 -6.84 21.09 -8.73
C LEU A 238 -6.02 20.42 -9.84
N ASN A 239 -4.99 21.10 -10.35
CA ASN A 239 -4.11 20.52 -11.36
C ASN A 239 -3.36 19.29 -10.84
N ALA A 240 -2.90 19.32 -9.58
CA ALA A 240 -2.26 18.18 -8.93
C ALA A 240 -3.21 16.97 -8.84
N ARG A 241 -4.48 17.18 -8.46
CA ARG A 241 -5.50 16.11 -8.43
C ARG A 241 -5.76 15.54 -9.82
N VAL A 242 -6.00 16.40 -10.81
CA VAL A 242 -6.28 15.96 -12.19
C VAL A 242 -5.08 15.20 -12.77
N SER A 243 -3.86 15.67 -12.51
CA SER A 243 -2.63 15.00 -12.95
C SER A 243 -2.48 13.63 -12.28
N HIS A 244 -2.77 13.53 -10.98
CA HIS A 244 -2.77 12.25 -10.27
C HIS A 244 -3.80 11.28 -10.86
N MET A 245 -5.04 11.72 -11.08
CA MET A 245 -6.07 10.88 -11.71
C MET A 245 -5.66 10.41 -13.10
N ARG A 246 -5.05 11.29 -13.91
CA ARG A 246 -4.52 10.90 -15.24
C ARG A 246 -3.40 9.87 -15.15
N SER A 247 -2.53 9.96 -14.14
CA SER A 247 -1.49 8.94 -13.93
C SER A 247 -2.08 7.60 -13.51
N VAL A 248 -3.10 7.61 -12.65
CA VAL A 248 -3.82 6.40 -12.24
C VAL A 248 -4.54 5.78 -13.44
N ASP A 249 -5.18 6.59 -14.28
CA ASP A 249 -5.88 6.14 -15.49
C ASP A 249 -4.92 5.51 -16.51
N ARG A 250 -3.72 6.09 -16.68
CA ARG A 250 -2.67 5.48 -17.52
C ARG A 250 -2.17 4.14 -16.96
N ASN A 251 -2.02 4.03 -15.65
CA ASN A 251 -1.51 2.81 -15.04
C ASN A 251 -2.59 1.72 -14.95
N LEU A 252 -3.88 2.10 -14.96
CA LEU A 252 -5.01 1.17 -14.92
C LEU A 252 -5.04 0.22 -16.10
N SER A 253 -4.58 0.64 -17.29
CA SER A 253 -4.48 -0.25 -18.46
C SER A 253 -3.44 -1.35 -18.28
N ASP A 254 -2.41 -1.10 -17.48
CA ASP A 254 -1.26 -1.99 -17.33
C ASP A 254 -1.46 -2.98 -16.18
N ILE A 255 -2.38 -2.69 -15.25
CA ILE A 255 -2.74 -3.55 -14.11
C ILE A 255 -3.04 -5.01 -14.52
N PRO A 256 -3.88 -5.31 -15.54
CA PRO A 256 -4.17 -6.70 -15.89
C PRO A 256 -2.92 -7.45 -16.37
N GLU A 257 -2.03 -6.79 -17.10
CA GLU A 257 -0.80 -7.40 -17.59
C GLU A 257 0.18 -7.65 -16.44
N VAL A 258 0.41 -6.65 -15.58
CA VAL A 258 1.26 -6.78 -14.39
C VAL A 258 0.73 -7.85 -13.43
N ALA A 259 -0.59 -7.90 -13.21
CA ALA A 259 -1.21 -8.93 -12.39
C ALA A 259 -1.03 -10.33 -12.98
N SER A 260 -1.13 -10.48 -14.30
CA SER A 260 -0.90 -11.74 -15.00
C SER A 260 0.56 -12.19 -14.88
N GLN A 261 1.52 -11.27 -15.00
CA GLN A 261 2.94 -11.55 -14.80
C GLN A 261 3.22 -11.99 -13.36
N LEU A 262 2.68 -11.26 -12.37
CA LEU A 262 2.81 -11.60 -10.96
C LEU A 262 2.21 -12.99 -10.66
N PHE A 263 1.04 -13.31 -11.25
CA PHE A 263 0.44 -14.63 -11.10
C PHE A 263 1.35 -15.75 -11.63
N LYS A 264 1.92 -15.59 -12.84
CA LYS A 264 2.89 -16.55 -13.41
C LYS A 264 4.10 -16.78 -12.49
N THR A 265 4.59 -15.71 -11.83
CA THR A 265 5.72 -15.84 -10.91
C THR A 265 5.37 -16.59 -9.62
N LEU A 266 4.17 -16.40 -9.09
CA LEU A 266 3.75 -17.01 -7.81
C LEU A 266 3.26 -18.46 -7.95
N TRP A 267 2.71 -18.82 -9.10
CA TRP A 267 2.17 -20.15 -9.40
C TRP A 267 2.75 -20.71 -10.71
N PRO A 268 4.03 -21.10 -10.73
CA PRO A 268 4.65 -21.69 -11.90
C PRO A 268 3.94 -23.01 -12.25
N GLY A 269 3.46 -23.11 -13.49
CA GLY A 269 2.75 -24.29 -14.02
C GLY A 269 1.22 -24.20 -13.95
N GLU A 270 0.65 -23.20 -13.27
CA GLU A 270 -0.80 -22.95 -13.30
C GLU A 270 -1.15 -22.06 -14.51
N VAL A 271 -2.25 -22.39 -15.20
CA VAL A 271 -2.72 -21.58 -16.33
C VAL A 271 -3.24 -20.25 -15.80
N VAL A 272 -2.81 -19.14 -16.41
CA VAL A 272 -3.27 -17.80 -16.02
C VAL A 272 -4.77 -17.68 -16.37
N PRO A 273 -5.63 -17.32 -15.40
CA PRO A 273 -7.03 -17.08 -15.70
C PRO A 273 -7.22 -15.94 -16.70
N ASP A 274 -8.11 -16.09 -17.68
CA ASP A 274 -8.36 -15.06 -18.70
C ASP A 274 -9.08 -13.82 -18.14
N THR A 275 -9.80 -13.99 -17.02
CA THR A 275 -10.59 -12.93 -16.40
C THR A 275 -9.86 -12.30 -15.22
N PHE A 276 -9.71 -10.97 -15.25
CA PHE A 276 -9.04 -10.21 -14.19
C PHE A 276 -9.64 -10.43 -12.79
N SER A 277 -10.96 -10.63 -12.68
CA SER A 277 -11.61 -10.93 -11.38
C SER A 277 -11.07 -12.20 -10.73
N LEU A 278 -10.84 -13.25 -11.51
CA LEU A 278 -10.28 -14.51 -11.04
C LEU A 278 -8.81 -14.37 -10.64
N ILE A 279 -8.04 -13.59 -11.41
CA ILE A 279 -6.67 -13.23 -11.04
C ILE A 279 -6.66 -12.47 -9.70
N SER A 280 -7.53 -11.48 -9.54
CA SER A 280 -7.63 -10.68 -8.31
C SER A 280 -7.98 -11.55 -7.10
N ASP A 281 -8.98 -12.43 -7.23
CA ASP A 281 -9.38 -13.34 -6.15
C ASP A 281 -8.27 -14.32 -5.78
N ARG A 282 -7.46 -14.77 -6.75
CA ARG A 282 -6.26 -15.56 -6.45
C ARG A 282 -5.13 -14.75 -5.82
N LEU A 283 -4.90 -13.52 -6.28
CA LEU A 283 -3.87 -12.64 -5.72
C LEU A 283 -4.18 -12.22 -4.27
N LYS A 284 -5.44 -12.23 -3.82
CA LYS A 284 -5.77 -12.10 -2.38
C LYS A 284 -5.08 -13.16 -1.52
N GLY A 285 -4.81 -14.35 -2.07
CA GLY A 285 -4.05 -15.42 -1.44
C GLY A 285 -2.54 -15.34 -1.61
N ALA A 286 -2.00 -14.34 -2.33
CA ALA A 286 -0.58 -14.26 -2.68
C ALA A 286 0.34 -14.21 -1.46
N CYS A 287 -0.03 -13.47 -0.40
CA CYS A 287 0.78 -13.38 0.82
C CYS A 287 1.03 -14.75 1.47
N ARG A 288 0.02 -15.63 1.48
CA ARG A 288 0.17 -16.99 1.98
C ARG A 288 1.14 -17.78 1.10
N ARG A 289 1.00 -17.66 -0.23
CA ARG A 289 1.87 -18.35 -1.18
C ARG A 289 3.33 -17.91 -1.06
N ILE A 290 3.58 -16.62 -0.90
CA ILE A 290 4.91 -16.06 -0.67
C ILE A 290 5.53 -16.63 0.61
N ARG A 291 4.76 -16.76 1.70
CA ARG A 291 5.25 -17.40 2.94
C ARG A 291 5.59 -18.87 2.73
N GLU A 292 4.76 -19.61 2.02
CA GLU A 292 5.06 -21.02 1.67
C GLU A 292 6.36 -21.12 0.86
N TRP A 293 6.59 -20.20 -0.07
CA TRP A 293 7.84 -20.09 -0.83
C TRP A 293 9.03 -19.75 0.05
N GLN A 294 8.91 -18.77 0.94
CA GLN A 294 9.96 -18.41 1.89
C GLN A 294 10.34 -19.60 2.79
N CYS A 295 9.35 -20.32 3.33
CA CYS A 295 9.59 -21.53 4.11
C CYS A 295 10.26 -22.63 3.27
N SER A 296 9.85 -22.81 2.01
CA SER A 296 10.44 -23.81 1.12
C SER A 296 11.88 -23.45 0.73
N ALA A 297 12.15 -22.17 0.47
CA ALA A 297 13.49 -21.66 0.19
C ALA A 297 14.41 -21.79 1.41
N ALA A 298 13.91 -21.47 2.61
CA ALA A 298 14.65 -21.67 3.86
C ALA A 298 15.01 -23.15 4.08
N ARG A 299 14.07 -24.08 3.82
CA ARG A 299 14.32 -25.52 3.88
C ARG A 299 15.33 -25.99 2.83
N ALA A 300 15.17 -25.56 1.57
CA ALA A 300 16.10 -25.91 0.50
C ALA A 300 17.52 -25.36 0.77
N GLY A 301 17.61 -24.15 1.34
CA GLY A 301 18.86 -23.55 1.80
C GLY A 301 19.49 -24.35 2.94
N ALA A 302 18.71 -24.75 3.94
CA ALA A 302 19.15 -25.61 5.02
C ALA A 302 19.63 -26.98 4.53
N ASP A 303 18.88 -27.63 3.62
CA ASP A 303 19.27 -28.90 3.01
C ASP A 303 20.57 -28.77 2.21
N SER A 304 20.75 -27.66 1.49
CA SER A 304 21.97 -27.38 0.74
C SER A 304 23.16 -27.18 1.69
N ALA A 305 22.98 -26.43 2.78
CA ALA A 305 24.00 -26.23 3.81
C ALA A 305 24.37 -27.54 4.50
N LEU A 306 23.38 -28.39 4.81
CA LEU A 306 23.60 -29.73 5.38
C LEU A 306 24.38 -30.63 4.43
N ARG A 307 24.09 -30.62 3.12
CA ARG A 307 24.88 -31.39 2.13
C ARG A 307 26.33 -30.95 2.10
N VAL A 308 26.60 -29.64 2.17
CA VAL A 308 27.98 -29.12 2.24
C VAL A 308 28.67 -29.58 3.52
N ALA A 309 28.01 -29.46 4.68
CA ALA A 309 28.55 -29.91 5.96
C ALA A 309 28.85 -31.42 5.97
N CYS A 310 27.94 -32.24 5.42
CA CYS A 310 28.13 -33.68 5.29
C CYS A 310 29.23 -34.06 4.28
N SER A 311 29.45 -33.26 3.25
CA SER A 311 30.53 -33.50 2.28
C SER A 311 31.92 -33.33 2.91
N TRP A 312 32.04 -32.48 3.94
CA TRP A 312 33.31 -32.26 4.66
C TRP A 312 33.60 -33.35 5.69
N SER A 313 32.58 -33.97 6.28
CA SER A 313 32.76 -35.07 7.24
C SER A 313 33.00 -36.43 6.56
N GLY A 314 32.58 -36.60 5.30
CA GLY A 314 32.78 -37.84 4.53
C GLY A 314 34.18 -38.03 3.95
N SER A 315 34.98 -36.98 3.82
CA SER A 315 36.39 -37.10 3.44
C SER A 315 37.23 -37.28 4.70
N GLY A 316 37.66 -38.52 4.98
CA GLY A 316 38.52 -38.88 6.11
C GLY A 316 39.90 -38.20 6.10
N ARG A 317 39.95 -36.87 6.24
CA ARG A 317 41.15 -36.07 6.39
C ARG A 317 40.99 -35.04 7.50
N SER A 318 41.61 -35.40 8.62
CA SER A 318 42.29 -34.54 9.60
C SER A 318 41.44 -33.55 10.41
N SER A 319 41.44 -33.77 11.72
CA SER A 319 40.72 -33.09 12.80
C SER A 319 41.04 -31.61 13.03
N ALA A 320 41.69 -30.93 12.09
CA ALA A 320 42.17 -29.56 12.29
C ALA A 320 41.15 -28.45 11.93
N CYS A 321 40.11 -28.74 11.13
CA CYS A 321 39.21 -27.69 10.60
C CYS A 321 37.94 -27.43 11.42
N VAL A 322 37.65 -28.21 12.47
CA VAL A 322 36.38 -28.12 13.23
C VAL A 322 36.30 -26.87 14.13
N LYS A 323 37.40 -26.18 14.42
CA LYS A 323 37.41 -24.99 15.29
C LYS A 323 36.93 -23.69 14.62
N ALA A 324 36.65 -23.67 13.31
CA ALA A 324 36.32 -22.43 12.59
C ALA A 324 34.82 -22.22 12.31
N LEU A 325 33.95 -23.22 12.54
CA LEU A 325 32.53 -23.12 12.17
C LEU A 325 31.60 -22.24 13.05
N PRO A 326 31.86 -21.97 14.35
CA PRO A 326 30.88 -21.21 15.16
C PRO A 326 30.71 -19.75 14.74
N LEU A 327 31.61 -19.19 13.93
CA LEU A 327 31.63 -17.75 13.60
C LEU A 327 30.87 -17.37 12.33
N MET A 328 30.41 -18.32 11.51
CA MET A 328 29.69 -18.00 10.27
C MET A 328 28.17 -17.93 10.43
N TRP A 329 27.59 -18.62 11.41
CA TRP A 329 26.14 -18.72 11.56
C TRP A 329 25.49 -17.49 12.19
N THR A 330 26.23 -16.66 12.92
CA THR A 330 25.72 -15.43 13.56
C THR A 330 25.56 -14.24 12.60
N ARG A 331 25.95 -14.36 11.32
CA ARG A 331 25.90 -13.25 10.36
C ARG A 331 24.74 -13.28 9.36
N PHE A 332 23.85 -14.27 9.38
CA PHE A 332 22.82 -14.45 8.34
C PHE A 332 21.36 -14.28 8.78
N LEU A 333 21.07 -13.82 10.00
CA LEU A 333 19.74 -13.34 10.35
C LEU A 333 19.72 -11.80 10.41
N PRO A 334 19.05 -11.11 9.48
CA PRO A 334 18.39 -9.85 9.80
C PRO A 334 16.97 -10.14 10.33
N LEU A 335 16.59 -9.32 11.30
CA LEU A 335 15.27 -9.20 11.95
C LEU A 335 14.09 -9.08 10.97
#